data_AF-A0A8H7KNP9-F1
#
_entry.id   AF-A0A8H7KNP9-F1
#
_cell.length_a   1.000
_cell.length_b   1.000
_cell.length_c   1.000
_cell.angle_alpha   90.00
_cell.angle_beta   90.00
_cell.angle_gamma   90.00
#
_symmetry.space_group_name_H-M   'P 1'
#
loop_
_entity.id
_entity.type
_entity.pdbx_description
1 polymer ?
#
loop_
_entity_poly.entity_id
_entity_poly.type
_entity_poly.pdbx_seq_one_letter_code
_entity_poly.pdbx_strand_id
1 'polypeptide(L)'
;MPSNASSPLQEPNFSGSIDMNSTPRTLRKIAYGFQLDANDIRAENNELKRKLADLENQQAGSKKKNSGATEETDEEQDRNELVKNLAHKSVLMCWLWLRMGAKTFSEQVDPEYSPLDRFDNTKGKVQGELSDLLELLPPQLQSAECMASSWLRRQFIEEMGVQRSNTAYRLRRQCGPSIFNCSAQDLALAIQRDKLFRERNGWLESAGSEGDGSGEYSTWDVALLHDDTYQGKFDRKSIFLNPILLRIFAALVRGPSAVEAMLAGLPVVAKGETMATKLGLTRTTAGAIAGCAVLARWVVSPDGTLQSKGLISSINYQKLFDTYLKYLLTGLDTKKATVNKIFQVWDQAIFPATADTGLGAGCAGSNAEQDEAEAEVFADLADDETVE
;
A
#
# COMPACT_ATOMS: atom_id res chain seq x y z
N MET A 1 14.01 -36.21 31.31
CA MET A 1 12.53 -36.27 31.22
C MET A 1 11.96 -35.17 32.10
N PRO A 2 11.58 -34.00 31.54
CA PRO A 2 10.71 -33.07 32.25
C PRO A 2 9.27 -33.16 31.70
N SER A 3 8.35 -33.15 32.65
CA SER A 3 6.90 -33.21 32.53
C SER A 3 6.33 -31.99 31.79
N ASN A 4 5.66 -32.22 30.66
CA ASN A 4 4.81 -31.24 29.99
C ASN A 4 3.48 -31.14 30.75
N ALA A 5 3.34 -30.12 31.59
CA ALA A 5 2.05 -29.70 32.12
C ALA A 5 1.34 -28.87 31.03
N SER A 6 0.41 -29.51 30.31
CA SER A 6 -0.53 -28.80 29.44
C SER A 6 -1.53 -28.07 30.33
N SER A 7 -1.50 -26.74 30.34
CA SER A 7 -2.56 -25.94 30.95
C SER A 7 -3.81 -26.05 30.08
N PRO A 8 -4.98 -26.40 30.65
CA PRO A 8 -6.21 -26.52 29.87
C PRO A 8 -6.68 -25.13 29.41
N LEU A 9 -7.13 -25.05 28.16
CA LEU A 9 -7.82 -23.90 27.60
C LEU A 9 -8.99 -23.52 28.51
N GLN A 10 -8.94 -22.31 29.05
CA GLN A 10 -10.00 -21.75 29.87
C GLN A 10 -11.11 -21.27 28.93
N GLU A 11 -12.23 -21.99 28.89
CA GLU A 11 -13.41 -21.57 28.11
C GLU A 11 -13.91 -20.19 28.62
N PRO A 12 -14.23 -19.25 27.71
CA PRO A 12 -14.82 -17.98 28.11
C PRO A 12 -16.24 -18.23 28.64
N ASN A 13 -16.43 -17.86 29.90
CA ASN A 13 -17.67 -18.04 30.64
C ASN A 13 -18.70 -16.99 30.21
N PHE A 14 -19.43 -17.21 29.11
CA PHE A 14 -20.59 -16.41 28.70
C PHE A 14 -21.88 -17.19 28.92
N SER A 15 -22.46 -17.06 30.11
CA SER A 15 -23.72 -17.70 30.53
C SER A 15 -24.97 -16.93 30.07
N GLY A 16 -25.05 -16.58 28.79
CA GLY A 16 -26.25 -15.98 28.17
C GLY A 16 -27.06 -17.01 27.40
N SER A 17 -27.96 -17.73 28.07
CA SER A 17 -28.93 -18.62 27.40
C SER A 17 -29.90 -17.80 26.54
N ILE A 18 -30.04 -18.15 25.26
CA ILE A 18 -31.05 -17.57 24.35
C ILE A 18 -32.41 -18.16 24.74
N ASP A 19 -33.24 -17.38 25.42
CA ASP A 19 -34.64 -17.73 25.72
C ASP A 19 -35.60 -17.09 24.68
N MET A 20 -36.78 -17.67 24.48
CA MET A 20 -37.84 -17.15 23.60
C MET A 20 -38.34 -15.75 24.01
N ASN A 21 -38.03 -15.29 25.23
CA ASN A 21 -38.35 -13.95 25.72
C ASN A 21 -37.19 -12.94 25.55
N SER A 22 -36.13 -13.30 24.83
CA SER A 22 -34.97 -12.42 24.64
C SER A 22 -35.33 -11.19 23.81
N THR A 23 -35.15 -9.99 24.37
CA THR A 23 -35.45 -8.75 23.65
C THR A 23 -34.52 -8.57 22.43
N PRO A 24 -34.95 -7.84 21.37
CA PRO A 24 -34.11 -7.56 20.20
C PRO A 24 -32.76 -6.92 20.54
N ARG A 25 -32.70 -6.13 21.62
CA ARG A 25 -31.47 -5.50 22.11
C ARG A 25 -30.50 -6.53 22.71
N THR A 26 -31.03 -7.51 23.43
CA THR A 26 -30.26 -8.64 23.98
C THR A 26 -29.72 -9.51 22.84
N LEU A 27 -30.54 -9.80 21.83
CA LEU A 27 -30.13 -10.60 20.66
C LEU A 27 -29.03 -9.91 19.84
N ARG A 28 -29.11 -8.59 19.62
CA ARG A 28 -28.04 -7.83 18.94
C ARG A 28 -26.73 -7.87 19.72
N LYS A 29 -26.79 -7.75 21.05
CA LYS A 29 -25.59 -7.80 21.90
C LYS A 29 -24.92 -9.18 21.88
N ILE A 30 -25.72 -10.25 21.87
CA ILE A 30 -25.25 -11.63 21.74
C ILE A 30 -24.65 -11.89 20.35
N ALA A 31 -25.35 -11.48 19.28
CA ALA A 31 -24.86 -11.62 17.90
C ALA A 31 -23.55 -10.85 17.68
N TYR A 32 -23.43 -9.65 18.24
CA TYR A 32 -22.21 -8.87 18.20
C TYR A 32 -21.05 -9.55 18.95
N GLY A 33 -21.32 -10.17 20.11
CA GLY A 33 -20.34 -11.01 20.82
C GLY A 33 -19.82 -12.17 19.98
N PHE A 34 -20.72 -12.96 19.38
CA PHE A 34 -20.32 -14.05 18.50
C PHE A 34 -19.52 -13.59 17.27
N GLN A 35 -19.84 -12.41 16.73
CA GLN A 35 -19.10 -11.85 15.60
C GLN A 35 -17.68 -11.42 15.99
N LEU A 36 -17.49 -10.90 17.21
CA LEU A 36 -16.16 -10.60 17.74
C LEU A 36 -15.36 -11.89 17.97
N ASP A 37 -15.96 -12.90 18.61
CA ASP A 37 -15.29 -14.19 18.83
C ASP A 37 -14.91 -14.87 17.51
N ALA A 38 -15.78 -14.82 16.51
CA ALA A 38 -15.48 -15.36 15.17
C ALA A 38 -14.32 -14.62 14.48
N ASN A 39 -14.20 -13.31 14.71
CA ASN A 39 -13.10 -12.51 14.19
C ASN A 39 -11.79 -12.79 14.91
N ASP A 40 -11.82 -12.96 16.24
CA ASP A 40 -10.65 -13.30 17.05
C ASP A 40 -10.13 -14.70 16.71
N ILE A 41 -11.03 -15.69 16.58
CA ILE A 41 -10.68 -17.04 16.12
C ILE A 41 -10.08 -17.01 14.72
N ARG A 42 -10.61 -16.17 13.82
CA ARG A 42 -10.08 -16.04 12.46
C ARG A 42 -8.69 -15.38 12.45
N ALA A 43 -8.46 -14.39 13.31
CA ALA A 43 -7.17 -13.75 13.49
C ALA A 43 -6.13 -14.73 14.04
N GLU A 44 -6.50 -15.51 15.06
CA GLU A 44 -5.66 -16.56 15.63
C GLU A 44 -5.37 -17.67 14.62
N ASN A 45 -6.35 -18.10 13.82
CA ASN A 45 -6.13 -19.07 12.75
C ASN A 45 -5.15 -18.56 11.69
N ASN A 46 -5.24 -17.28 11.33
CA ASN A 46 -4.32 -16.67 10.37
C ASN A 46 -2.89 -16.54 10.95
N GLU A 47 -2.78 -16.19 12.24
CA GLU A 47 -1.51 -16.16 12.96
C GLU A 47 -0.88 -17.56 13.06
N LEU A 48 -1.68 -18.60 13.35
CA LEU A 48 -1.25 -20.00 13.37
C LEU A 48 -0.83 -20.48 11.99
N LYS A 49 -1.60 -20.19 10.93
CA LYS A 49 -1.22 -20.49 9.55
C LYS A 49 0.09 -19.82 9.16
N ARG A 50 0.32 -18.58 9.60
CA ARG A 50 1.59 -17.88 9.35
C ARG A 50 2.74 -18.49 10.15
N LYS A 51 2.54 -18.82 11.43
CA LYS A 51 3.55 -19.53 12.23
C LYS A 51 3.88 -20.89 11.64
N LEU A 52 2.90 -21.60 11.09
CA LEU A 52 3.12 -22.85 10.35
C LEU A 52 3.94 -22.61 9.09
N ALA A 53 3.63 -21.59 8.30
CA ALA A 53 4.43 -21.22 7.12
C ALA A 53 5.86 -20.80 7.50
N ASP A 54 6.04 -20.04 8.59
CA ASP A 54 7.35 -19.62 9.09
C ASP A 54 8.15 -20.82 9.62
N LEU A 55 7.50 -21.77 10.31
CA LEU A 55 8.12 -23.02 10.76
C LEU A 55 8.42 -23.96 9.59
N GLU A 56 7.58 -24.02 8.56
CA GLU A 56 7.84 -24.75 7.32
C GLU A 56 9.04 -24.16 6.58
N ASN A 57 9.16 -22.83 6.54
CA ASN A 57 10.30 -22.13 5.94
C ASN A 57 11.59 -22.28 6.76
N GLN A 58 11.51 -22.29 8.10
CA GLN A 58 12.66 -22.56 8.98
C GLN A 58 13.09 -24.03 8.93
N GLN A 59 12.14 -24.97 8.80
CA GLN A 59 12.44 -26.36 8.52
C GLN A 59 12.96 -26.57 7.10
N ALA A 60 12.55 -25.78 6.12
CA ALA A 60 13.10 -25.80 4.76
C ALA A 60 14.54 -25.24 4.71
N GLY A 61 14.89 -24.28 5.57
CA GLY A 61 16.28 -23.81 5.75
C GLY A 61 17.17 -24.79 6.53
N SER A 62 16.59 -25.69 7.32
CA SER A 62 17.34 -26.62 8.18
C SER A 62 17.32 -28.08 7.70
N LYS A 63 16.43 -28.45 6.78
CA LYS A 63 16.42 -29.75 6.10
C LYS A 63 17.05 -29.58 4.73
N LYS A 64 18.32 -30.00 4.61
CA LYS A 64 18.86 -30.55 3.36
C LYS A 64 17.82 -31.51 2.79
N LYS A 65 17.02 -31.04 1.83
CA LYS A 65 16.02 -31.85 1.14
C LYS A 65 16.76 -32.80 0.20
N ASN A 66 16.95 -34.03 0.66
CA ASN A 66 17.13 -35.20 -0.19
C ASN A 66 15.79 -35.55 -0.85
N SER A 67 15.26 -34.66 -1.68
CA SER A 67 14.20 -34.96 -2.63
C SER A 67 14.70 -34.47 -3.97
N GLY A 68 15.01 -35.39 -4.88
CA GLY A 68 15.71 -35.18 -6.16
C GLY A 68 15.54 -33.77 -6.72
N ALA A 69 16.47 -32.89 -6.36
CA ALA A 69 16.59 -31.58 -6.94
C ALA A 69 17.41 -31.77 -8.21
N THR A 70 16.80 -31.48 -9.35
CA THR A 70 17.59 -30.96 -10.47
C THR A 70 18.30 -29.74 -9.90
N GLU A 71 19.64 -29.77 -9.83
CA GLU A 71 20.42 -28.60 -9.41
C GLU A 71 20.02 -27.44 -10.34
N GLU A 72 19.33 -26.43 -9.80
CA GLU A 72 19.10 -25.18 -10.53
C GLU A 72 20.48 -24.63 -10.88
N THR A 73 20.69 -24.35 -12.16
CA THR A 73 21.95 -23.77 -12.62
C THR A 73 22.12 -22.36 -12.04
N ASP A 74 23.36 -21.90 -11.87
CA ASP A 74 23.65 -20.53 -11.42
C ASP A 74 22.90 -19.49 -12.29
N GLU A 75 22.75 -19.75 -13.60
CA GLU A 75 22.01 -18.91 -14.53
C GLU A 75 20.49 -18.85 -14.23
N GLU A 76 19.90 -19.96 -13.80
CA GLU A 76 18.48 -20.02 -13.43
C GLU A 76 18.23 -19.26 -12.12
N GLN A 77 19.15 -19.39 -11.16
CA GLN A 77 19.10 -18.67 -9.91
C GLN A 77 19.21 -17.14 -10.11
N ASP A 78 20.15 -16.70 -10.95
CA ASP A 78 20.33 -15.28 -11.29
C ASP A 78 19.10 -14.70 -12.00
N ARG A 79 18.49 -15.47 -12.92
CA ARG A 79 17.25 -15.07 -13.59
C ARG A 79 16.07 -14.97 -12.61
N ASN A 80 15.94 -15.90 -11.69
CA ASN A 80 14.89 -15.88 -10.67
C ASN A 80 15.04 -14.67 -9.73
N GLU A 81 16.27 -14.37 -9.29
CA GLU A 81 16.54 -13.21 -8.44
C GLU A 81 16.32 -11.88 -9.18
N LEU A 82 16.63 -11.82 -10.48
CA LEU A 82 16.29 -10.67 -11.33
C LEU A 82 14.78 -10.41 -11.37
N VAL A 83 13.97 -11.42 -11.70
CA VAL A 83 12.51 -11.29 -11.77
C VAL A 83 11.93 -10.90 -10.41
N LYS A 84 12.44 -11.49 -9.33
CA LYS A 84 12.07 -11.14 -7.96
C LYS A 84 12.33 -9.67 -7.66
N ASN A 85 13.53 -9.17 -7.97
CA ASN A 85 13.87 -7.77 -7.73
C ASN A 85 13.01 -6.82 -8.58
N LEU A 86 12.69 -7.18 -9.83
CA LEU A 86 11.77 -6.41 -10.67
C LEU A 86 10.35 -6.38 -10.10
N ALA A 87 9.82 -7.53 -9.65
CA ALA A 87 8.52 -7.62 -9.01
C ALA A 87 8.46 -6.78 -7.73
N HIS A 88 9.50 -6.85 -6.88
CA HIS A 88 9.58 -6.05 -5.66
C HIS A 88 9.65 -4.55 -5.96
N LYS A 89 10.46 -4.16 -6.95
CA LYS A 89 10.56 -2.78 -7.43
C LYS A 89 9.22 -2.28 -7.95
N SER A 90 8.50 -3.10 -8.69
CA SER A 90 7.18 -2.74 -9.23
C SER A 90 6.17 -2.41 -8.12
N VAL A 91 6.16 -3.18 -7.02
CA VAL A 91 5.28 -2.92 -5.86
C VAL A 91 5.63 -1.64 -5.13
N LEU A 92 6.92 -1.31 -5.03
CA LEU A 92 7.39 -0.14 -4.30
C LEU A 92 7.29 1.16 -5.11
N MET A 93 7.43 1.07 -6.44
CA MET A 93 7.63 2.25 -7.30
C MET A 93 6.51 2.47 -8.31
N CYS A 94 5.73 1.44 -8.65
CA CYS A 94 4.88 1.52 -9.84
C CYS A 94 3.41 1.16 -9.56
N TRP A 95 3.12 0.01 -8.94
CA TRP A 95 1.75 -0.45 -8.70
C TRP A 95 1.67 -1.41 -7.52
N LEU A 96 0.64 -1.26 -6.67
CA LEU A 96 0.37 -2.22 -5.60
C LEU A 96 -0.16 -3.55 -6.15
N TRP A 97 -1.01 -3.50 -7.18
CA TRP A 97 -1.62 -4.67 -7.81
C TRP A 97 -1.59 -4.53 -9.34
N LEU A 98 -1.56 -5.67 -10.04
CA LEU A 98 -1.84 -5.72 -11.47
C LEU A 98 -3.32 -5.98 -11.69
N ARG A 99 -4.00 -5.18 -12.51
CA ARG A 99 -5.46 -5.26 -12.69
C ARG A 99 -5.94 -6.61 -13.17
N MET A 100 -5.20 -7.18 -14.13
CA MET A 100 -5.53 -8.47 -14.73
C MET A 100 -4.65 -9.60 -14.23
N GLY A 101 -3.85 -9.35 -13.16
CA GLY A 101 -2.90 -10.31 -12.63
C GLY A 101 -1.96 -10.84 -13.72
N ALA A 102 -1.88 -12.16 -13.84
CA ALA A 102 -1.04 -12.82 -14.83
C ALA A 102 -1.46 -12.55 -16.30
N LYS A 103 -2.73 -12.17 -16.55
CA LYS A 103 -3.19 -11.89 -17.92
C LYS A 103 -2.57 -10.62 -18.48
N THR A 104 -2.14 -9.67 -17.64
CA THR A 104 -1.46 -8.43 -18.06
C THR A 104 -0.28 -8.71 -19.00
N PHE A 105 0.49 -9.76 -18.74
CA PHE A 105 1.65 -10.16 -19.54
C PHE A 105 1.29 -10.76 -20.91
N SER A 106 0.01 -11.04 -21.15
CA SER A 106 -0.51 -11.62 -22.39
C SER A 106 -1.39 -10.64 -23.16
N GLU A 107 -1.55 -9.43 -22.65
CA GLU A 107 -2.24 -8.36 -23.36
C GLU A 107 -1.39 -7.91 -24.55
N GLN A 108 -2.07 -7.63 -25.66
CA GLN A 108 -1.41 -7.05 -26.83
C GLN A 108 -1.20 -5.57 -26.59
N VAL A 109 0.01 -5.08 -26.91
CA VAL A 109 0.28 -3.64 -26.91
C VAL A 109 -0.61 -3.00 -27.96
N ASP A 110 -1.43 -2.04 -27.53
CA ASP A 110 -2.26 -1.25 -28.43
C ASP A 110 -1.39 -0.17 -29.09
N PRO A 111 -1.19 -0.21 -30.42
CA PRO A 111 -0.35 0.78 -31.11
C PRO A 111 -0.96 2.19 -31.09
N GLU A 112 -2.25 2.31 -30.79
CA GLU A 112 -2.96 3.59 -30.67
C GLU A 112 -3.04 4.06 -29.21
N TYR A 113 -2.43 3.34 -28.26
CA TYR A 113 -2.41 3.74 -26.86
C TYR A 113 -1.73 5.10 -26.67
N SER A 114 -2.47 6.02 -26.05
CA SER A 114 -1.98 7.30 -25.59
C SER A 114 -1.87 7.31 -24.05
N PRO A 115 -0.72 7.69 -23.47
CA PRO A 115 -0.61 7.89 -22.03
C PRO A 115 -1.58 8.92 -21.44
N LEU A 116 -2.09 9.84 -22.26
CA LEU A 116 -3.08 10.85 -21.83
C LEU A 116 -4.43 10.20 -21.49
N ASP A 117 -4.81 9.16 -22.23
CA ASP A 117 -6.10 8.48 -22.10
C ASP A 117 -6.03 7.32 -21.10
N ARG A 118 -4.88 7.16 -20.41
CA ARG A 118 -4.57 6.04 -19.49
C ARG A 118 -5.67 5.81 -18.47
N PHE A 119 -6.31 6.85 -17.97
CA PHE A 119 -7.26 6.73 -16.85
C PHE A 119 -8.72 6.78 -17.25
N ASP A 120 -9.03 6.94 -18.53
CA ASP A 120 -10.40 7.18 -19.02
C ASP A 120 -11.26 5.92 -18.94
N ASN A 121 -10.66 4.75 -19.13
CA ASN A 121 -11.36 3.47 -19.08
C ASN A 121 -10.42 2.33 -18.66
N THR A 122 -11.01 1.16 -18.39
CA THR A 122 -10.26 -0.03 -17.96
C THR A 122 -9.21 -0.46 -18.98
N LYS A 123 -9.47 -0.34 -20.29
CA LYS A 123 -8.52 -0.72 -21.35
C LYS A 123 -7.29 0.19 -21.30
N GLY A 124 -7.49 1.51 -21.23
CA GLY A 124 -6.41 2.49 -21.08
C GLY A 124 -5.56 2.22 -19.84
N LYS A 125 -6.19 1.88 -18.72
CA LYS A 125 -5.47 1.59 -17.46
C LYS A 125 -4.60 0.34 -17.56
N VAL A 126 -5.11 -0.70 -18.23
CA VAL A 126 -4.36 -1.95 -18.48
C VAL A 126 -3.19 -1.70 -19.45
N GLN A 127 -3.41 -0.93 -20.53
CA GLN A 127 -2.34 -0.57 -21.46
C GLN A 127 -1.26 0.28 -20.79
N GLY A 128 -1.64 1.20 -19.89
CA GLY A 128 -0.67 1.94 -19.08
C GLY A 128 0.15 1.04 -18.15
N GLU A 129 -0.48 0.08 -17.47
CA GLU A 129 0.25 -0.92 -16.67
C GLU A 129 1.17 -1.79 -17.53
N LEU A 130 0.74 -2.19 -18.73
CA LEU A 130 1.56 -2.95 -19.67
C LEU A 130 2.75 -2.13 -20.17
N SER A 131 2.54 -0.86 -20.54
CA SER A 131 3.58 0.05 -20.99
C SER A 131 4.66 0.22 -19.91
N ASP A 132 4.25 0.52 -18.68
CA ASP A 132 5.18 0.67 -17.58
C ASP A 132 5.91 -0.65 -17.25
N LEU A 133 5.22 -1.81 -17.37
CA LEU A 133 5.84 -3.12 -17.18
C LEU A 133 6.94 -3.37 -18.21
N LEU A 134 6.68 -3.05 -19.48
CA LEU A 134 7.67 -3.19 -20.55
C LEU A 134 8.87 -2.27 -20.33
N GLU A 135 8.66 -1.05 -19.84
CA GLU A 135 9.75 -0.12 -19.47
C GLU A 135 10.57 -0.65 -18.28
N LEU A 136 9.92 -1.29 -17.31
CA LEU A 136 10.57 -1.87 -16.13
C LEU A 136 11.40 -3.11 -16.48
N LEU A 137 10.91 -3.96 -17.38
CA LEU A 137 11.58 -5.21 -17.73
C LEU A 137 12.83 -4.93 -18.57
N PRO A 138 13.97 -5.61 -18.32
CA PRO A 138 15.13 -5.50 -19.18
C PRO A 138 14.89 -6.19 -20.53
N PRO A 139 15.60 -5.81 -21.61
CA PRO A 139 15.34 -6.29 -22.98
C PRO A 139 15.27 -7.82 -23.13
N GLN A 140 16.03 -8.55 -22.32
CA GLN A 140 16.06 -10.02 -22.32
C GLN A 140 14.73 -10.65 -21.88
N LEU A 141 13.92 -9.92 -21.12
CA LEU A 141 12.61 -10.36 -20.63
C LEU A 141 11.43 -9.75 -21.41
N GLN A 142 11.69 -8.79 -22.30
CA GLN A 142 10.65 -8.11 -23.09
C GLN A 142 10.22 -8.91 -24.34
N SER A 143 10.94 -9.96 -24.72
CA SER A 143 10.59 -10.75 -25.90
C SER A 143 9.18 -11.36 -25.76
N ALA A 144 8.45 -11.45 -26.87
CA ALA A 144 7.09 -12.00 -26.88
C ALA A 144 7.05 -13.44 -26.30
N GLU A 145 8.09 -14.23 -26.55
CA GLU A 145 8.25 -15.57 -25.98
C GLU A 145 8.40 -15.53 -24.46
N CYS A 146 9.24 -14.62 -23.93
CA CYS A 146 9.47 -14.52 -22.49
C CYS A 146 8.22 -14.01 -21.76
N MET A 147 7.55 -12.99 -22.31
CA MET A 147 6.29 -12.44 -21.81
C MET A 147 5.17 -13.48 -21.82
N ALA A 148 5.12 -14.33 -22.85
CA ALA A 148 4.20 -15.45 -22.94
C ALA A 148 4.60 -16.63 -22.03
N SER A 149 5.79 -16.65 -21.43
CA SER A 149 6.23 -17.76 -20.59
C SER A 149 5.41 -17.84 -19.29
N SER A 150 5.04 -19.06 -18.88
CA SER A 150 4.34 -19.26 -17.59
C SER A 150 5.26 -19.01 -16.40
N TRP A 151 6.56 -19.27 -16.56
CA TRP A 151 7.59 -19.03 -15.55
C TRP A 151 7.66 -17.56 -15.14
N LEU A 152 7.87 -16.64 -16.10
CA LEU A 152 8.01 -15.21 -15.79
C LEU A 152 6.75 -14.69 -15.09
N ARG A 153 5.58 -15.00 -15.66
CA ARG A 153 4.27 -14.58 -15.14
C ARG A 153 4.04 -15.07 -13.71
N ARG A 154 4.27 -16.35 -13.45
CA ARG A 154 4.09 -16.94 -12.11
C ARG A 154 5.07 -16.33 -11.12
N GLN A 155 6.36 -16.32 -11.45
CA GLN A 155 7.40 -15.82 -10.54
C GLN A 155 7.18 -14.36 -10.20
N PHE A 156 6.86 -13.52 -11.20
CA PHE A 156 6.63 -12.09 -10.97
C PHE A 156 5.41 -11.85 -10.06
N ILE A 157 4.27 -12.51 -10.33
CA ILE A 157 3.04 -12.36 -9.52
C ILE A 157 3.23 -12.86 -8.09
N GLU A 158 3.93 -13.99 -7.93
CA GLU A 158 4.27 -14.57 -6.64
C GLU A 158 5.12 -13.61 -5.81
N GLU A 159 6.18 -13.07 -6.41
CA GLU A 159 7.10 -12.13 -5.75
C GLU A 159 6.48 -10.77 -5.47
N MET A 160 5.54 -10.30 -6.30
CA MET A 160 4.70 -9.15 -5.96
C MET A 160 3.85 -9.44 -4.70
N GLY A 161 3.31 -10.65 -4.57
CA GLY A 161 2.55 -11.10 -3.40
C GLY A 161 3.40 -11.15 -2.13
N VAL A 162 4.63 -11.67 -2.25
CA VAL A 162 5.64 -11.66 -1.17
C VAL A 162 5.94 -10.22 -0.75
N GLN A 163 6.21 -9.33 -1.70
CA GLN A 163 6.55 -7.93 -1.38
C GLN A 163 5.39 -7.17 -0.73
N ARG A 164 4.15 -7.38 -1.17
CA ARG A 164 2.96 -6.81 -0.49
C ARG A 164 2.80 -7.33 0.93
N SER A 165 3.03 -8.63 1.16
CA SER A 165 2.95 -9.23 2.49
C SER A 165 4.02 -8.68 3.43
N ASN A 166 5.24 -8.53 2.93
CA ASN A 166 6.34 -7.90 3.65
C ASN A 166 6.04 -6.43 3.99
N THR A 167 5.48 -5.69 3.02
CA THR A 167 5.02 -4.31 3.19
C THR A 167 3.97 -4.20 4.30
N ALA A 168 2.94 -5.03 4.25
CA ALA A 168 1.88 -5.09 5.24
C ALA A 168 2.41 -5.36 6.65
N TYR A 169 3.28 -6.37 6.78
CA TYR A 169 3.92 -6.71 8.06
C TYR A 169 4.80 -5.57 8.58
N ARG A 170 5.66 -5.00 7.72
CA ARG A 170 6.58 -3.93 8.12
C ARG A 170 5.83 -2.71 8.62
N LEU A 171 4.79 -2.28 7.90
CA LEU A 171 4.06 -1.06 8.25
C LEU A 171 3.12 -1.23 9.44
N ARG A 172 2.45 -2.38 9.62
CA ARG A 172 1.56 -2.56 10.78
C ARG A 172 2.24 -3.08 12.03
N ARG A 173 3.23 -3.97 11.90
CA ARG A 173 3.83 -4.67 13.06
C ARG A 173 5.20 -4.14 13.47
N GLN A 174 6.04 -3.72 12.52
CA GLN A 174 7.41 -3.30 12.84
C GLN A 174 7.53 -1.79 13.05
N CYS A 175 6.97 -0.99 12.13
CA CYS A 175 7.19 0.46 12.09
C CYS A 175 5.95 1.28 12.45
N GLY A 176 4.76 0.67 12.43
CA GLY A 176 3.47 1.37 12.59
C GLY A 176 3.39 2.29 13.79
N PRO A 177 3.73 1.83 15.02
CA PRO A 177 3.74 2.68 16.22
C PRO A 177 4.55 3.96 16.04
N SER A 178 5.79 3.85 15.52
CA SER A 178 6.68 4.99 15.27
C SER A 178 6.16 5.89 14.13
N ILE A 179 5.62 5.31 13.06
CA ILE A 179 5.09 6.06 11.91
C ILE A 179 3.89 6.92 12.34
N PHE A 180 2.92 6.32 13.02
CA PHE A 180 1.63 6.95 13.36
C PHE A 180 1.60 7.60 14.74
N ASN A 181 2.70 7.52 15.50
CA ASN A 181 2.81 7.98 16.88
C ASN A 181 1.70 7.41 17.77
N CYS A 182 1.58 6.08 17.78
CA CYS A 182 0.59 5.35 18.56
C CYS A 182 1.22 4.12 19.22
N SER A 183 0.46 3.40 20.06
CA SER A 183 0.92 2.13 20.61
C SER A 183 0.80 0.99 19.60
N ALA A 184 1.52 -0.11 19.84
CA ALA A 184 1.35 -1.35 19.06
C ALA A 184 -0.06 -1.95 19.20
N GLN A 185 -0.71 -1.72 20.35
CA GLN A 185 -2.07 -2.22 20.61
C GLN A 185 -3.10 -1.50 19.75
N ASP A 186 -2.92 -0.19 19.52
CA ASP A 186 -3.82 0.61 18.69
C ASP A 186 -3.88 0.07 17.25
N LEU A 187 -2.75 -0.44 16.73
CA LEU A 187 -2.68 -1.03 15.40
C LEU A 187 -3.00 -2.53 15.35
N ALA A 188 -3.00 -3.23 16.48
CA ALA A 188 -3.22 -4.67 16.52
C ALA A 188 -4.66 -5.06 16.16
N LEU A 189 -5.65 -4.34 16.69
CA LEU A 189 -7.07 -4.69 16.57
C LEU A 189 -7.81 -3.78 15.60
N ALA A 190 -8.66 -4.37 14.75
CA ALA A 190 -9.45 -3.63 13.76
C ALA A 190 -10.32 -2.53 14.39
N ILE A 191 -10.98 -2.84 15.51
CA ILE A 191 -11.83 -1.91 16.22
C ILE A 191 -11.07 -0.73 16.83
N GLN A 192 -9.81 -0.94 17.25
CA GLN A 192 -8.99 0.13 17.80
C GLN A 192 -8.49 1.06 16.70
N ARG A 193 -8.06 0.47 15.57
CA ARG A 193 -7.66 1.23 14.38
C ARG A 193 -8.78 2.14 13.89
N ASP A 194 -9.97 1.56 13.74
CA ASP A 194 -11.16 2.29 13.35
C ASP A 194 -11.50 3.39 14.36
N LYS A 195 -11.61 3.07 15.65
CA LYS A 195 -11.89 4.07 16.69
C LYS A 195 -10.90 5.24 16.73
N LEU A 196 -9.61 4.98 16.55
CA LEU A 196 -8.56 5.98 16.72
C LEU A 196 -8.31 6.80 15.45
N PHE A 197 -8.48 6.20 14.28
CA PHE A 197 -8.02 6.80 13.03
C PHE A 197 -9.13 7.05 12.00
N ARG A 198 -10.37 6.61 12.22
CA ARG A 198 -11.46 6.73 11.23
C ARG A 198 -11.58 8.13 10.65
N GLU A 199 -11.69 9.16 11.49
CA GLU A 199 -11.80 10.56 11.05
C GLU A 199 -10.53 11.03 10.31
N ARG A 200 -9.34 10.73 10.87
CA ARG A 200 -8.06 11.07 10.23
C ARG A 200 -7.88 10.38 8.87
N ASN A 201 -8.51 9.23 8.68
CA ASN A 201 -8.54 8.46 7.43
C ASN A 201 -9.63 8.95 6.45
N GLY A 202 -10.27 10.09 6.75
CA GLY A 202 -11.20 10.81 5.89
C GLY A 202 -12.64 10.32 5.96
N TRP A 203 -13.08 9.75 7.08
CA TRP A 203 -14.50 9.43 7.24
C TRP A 203 -15.34 10.70 7.30
N LEU A 204 -16.34 10.77 6.44
CA LEU A 204 -17.36 11.81 6.40
C LEU A 204 -18.70 11.18 6.78
N GLU A 205 -19.36 11.74 7.80
CA GLU A 205 -20.73 11.35 8.14
C GLU A 205 -21.71 11.91 7.09
N SER A 206 -22.70 11.12 6.69
CA SER A 206 -23.71 11.58 5.75
C SER A 206 -24.58 12.69 6.36
N ALA A 207 -25.06 13.62 5.53
CA ALA A 207 -25.96 14.66 6.00
C ALA A 207 -27.31 14.04 6.44
N GLY A 208 -27.69 14.23 7.71
CA GLY A 208 -28.97 13.74 8.26
C GLY A 208 -28.90 12.38 8.96
N SER A 209 -27.70 11.83 9.11
CA SER A 209 -27.45 10.51 9.70
C SER A 209 -26.72 10.57 11.06
N GLU A 210 -26.92 11.65 11.82
CA GLU A 210 -26.38 11.78 13.17
C GLU A 210 -26.82 10.59 14.03
N GLY A 211 -25.89 9.65 14.27
CA GLY A 211 -26.09 8.50 15.14
C GLY A 211 -26.48 7.18 14.49
N ASP A 212 -26.66 7.10 13.16
CA ASP A 212 -26.90 5.80 12.48
C ASP A 212 -25.60 5.12 11.98
N GLY A 213 -24.48 5.85 11.97
CA GLY A 213 -23.17 5.38 11.55
C GLY A 213 -22.99 5.25 10.04
N SER A 214 -23.89 5.80 9.23
CA SER A 214 -23.75 5.92 7.78
C SER A 214 -22.87 7.10 7.39
N GLY A 215 -21.98 6.83 6.46
CA GLY A 215 -20.95 7.74 6.00
C GLY A 215 -20.03 7.02 5.02
N GLU A 216 -19.05 7.74 4.51
CA GLU A 216 -18.08 7.21 3.56
C GLU A 216 -16.69 7.79 3.78
N TYR A 217 -15.69 7.14 3.20
CA TYR A 217 -14.32 7.64 3.26
C TYR A 217 -14.04 8.52 2.05
N SER A 218 -13.82 9.83 2.29
CA SER A 218 -13.43 10.79 1.27
C SER A 218 -12.16 10.36 0.54
N THR A 219 -12.11 10.61 -0.76
CA THR A 219 -10.90 10.43 -1.57
C THR A 219 -9.80 11.40 -1.16
N TRP A 220 -10.15 12.65 -0.87
CA TRP A 220 -9.20 13.76 -0.74
C TRP A 220 -9.18 14.43 0.64
N ASP A 221 -10.30 14.49 1.35
CA ASP A 221 -10.39 15.13 2.66
C ASP A 221 -9.85 14.20 3.77
N VAL A 222 -8.56 13.90 3.69
CA VAL A 222 -7.90 12.87 4.50
C VAL A 222 -6.67 13.47 5.19
N ALA A 223 -6.75 13.67 6.51
CA ALA A 223 -5.65 14.27 7.28
C ALA A 223 -4.31 13.52 7.13
N LEU A 224 -4.33 12.21 6.85
CA LEU A 224 -3.11 11.41 6.61
C LEU A 224 -2.37 11.77 5.32
N LEU A 225 -3.02 12.45 4.38
CA LEU A 225 -2.43 12.83 3.11
C LEU A 225 -1.81 14.23 3.15
N HIS A 226 -2.32 15.12 3.98
CA HIS A 226 -1.90 16.51 4.03
C HIS A 226 -0.89 16.78 5.16
N ASP A 227 -0.02 17.78 4.97
CA ASP A 227 0.85 18.27 6.04
C ASP A 227 0.08 18.93 7.21
N ASP A 228 0.81 19.53 8.16
CA ASP A 228 0.26 20.13 9.37
C ASP A 228 -0.58 21.40 9.12
N THR A 229 -0.61 21.92 7.89
CA THR A 229 -1.43 23.08 7.53
C THR A 229 -2.88 22.71 7.17
N TYR A 230 -3.20 21.41 7.08
CA TYR A 230 -4.51 20.89 6.72
C TYR A 230 -5.66 21.40 7.61
N GLN A 231 -6.68 21.99 6.99
CA GLN A 231 -7.85 22.56 7.67
C GLN A 231 -9.12 21.72 7.53
N GLY A 232 -8.99 20.41 7.26
CA GLY A 232 -10.14 19.52 7.10
C GLY A 232 -10.73 19.46 5.69
N LYS A 233 -10.10 20.11 4.71
CA LYS A 233 -10.48 20.04 3.28
C LYS A 233 -9.27 19.93 2.38
N PHE A 234 -9.45 19.31 1.22
CA PHE A 234 -8.43 19.15 0.21
C PHE A 234 -7.73 20.47 -0.11
N ASP A 235 -6.41 20.47 0.09
CA ASP A 235 -5.52 21.56 -0.27
C ASP A 235 -4.34 21.05 -1.11
N ARG A 236 -4.22 21.62 -2.32
CA ARG A 236 -3.19 21.30 -3.30
C ARG A 236 -1.78 21.61 -2.80
N LYS A 237 -1.62 22.54 -1.84
CA LYS A 237 -0.31 22.96 -1.32
C LYS A 237 0.25 22.00 -0.28
N SER A 238 -0.62 21.23 0.38
CA SER A 238 -0.27 20.32 1.48
C SER A 238 -0.43 18.83 1.13
N ILE A 239 -1.17 18.48 0.07
CA ILE A 239 -1.43 17.09 -0.32
C ILE A 239 -0.13 16.31 -0.61
N PHE A 240 -0.06 15.08 -0.10
CA PHE A 240 1.07 14.16 -0.13
C PHE A 240 2.35 14.64 0.56
N LEU A 241 2.28 15.71 1.36
CA LEU A 241 3.41 16.25 2.13
C LEU A 241 3.39 15.83 3.61
N ASN A 242 2.42 15.02 4.04
CA ASN A 242 2.40 14.51 5.41
C ASN A 242 3.68 13.71 5.73
N PRO A 243 4.42 14.02 6.82
CA PRO A 243 5.60 13.26 7.22
C PRO A 243 5.37 11.76 7.41
N ILE A 244 4.13 11.33 7.70
CA ILE A 244 3.74 9.91 7.76
C ILE A 244 4.04 9.20 6.45
N LEU A 245 3.77 9.81 5.30
CA LEU A 245 3.98 9.19 3.99
C LEU A 245 5.47 8.99 3.71
N LEU A 246 6.30 9.99 4.03
CA LEU A 246 7.75 9.90 3.91
C LEU A 246 8.33 8.80 4.80
N ARG A 247 7.83 8.69 6.05
CA ARG A 247 8.24 7.62 6.98
C ARG A 247 7.82 6.24 6.50
N ILE A 248 6.63 6.10 5.91
CA ILE A 248 6.18 4.85 5.28
C ILE A 248 7.18 4.46 4.20
N PHE A 249 7.51 5.37 3.27
CA PHE A 249 8.41 5.04 2.19
C PHE A 249 9.82 4.71 2.71
N ALA A 250 10.35 5.48 3.66
CA ALA A 250 11.62 5.20 4.32
C ALA A 250 11.64 3.82 4.99
N ALA A 251 10.56 3.42 5.67
CA ALA A 251 10.43 2.10 6.26
C ALA A 251 10.50 0.99 5.20
N LEU A 252 9.86 1.18 4.05
CA LEU A 252 9.84 0.19 2.98
C LEU A 252 11.21 0.04 2.30
N VAL A 253 11.85 1.16 1.97
CA VAL A 253 13.08 1.14 1.16
C VAL A 253 14.36 1.05 1.99
N ARG A 254 14.33 1.45 3.27
CA ARG A 254 15.51 1.51 4.16
C ARG A 254 15.32 0.83 5.53
N GLY A 255 14.11 0.44 5.88
CA GLY A 255 13.82 -0.32 7.10
C GLY A 255 13.51 0.54 8.33
N PRO A 256 13.25 -0.09 9.49
CA PRO A 256 12.75 0.60 10.69
C PRO A 256 13.69 1.69 11.23
N SER A 257 15.01 1.47 11.17
CA SER A 257 16.00 2.45 11.64
C SER A 257 15.95 3.78 10.90
N ALA A 258 15.47 3.78 9.65
CA ALA A 258 15.26 4.99 8.88
C ALA A 258 14.12 5.84 9.47
N VAL A 259 13.04 5.20 9.94
CA VAL A 259 11.93 5.90 10.59
C VAL A 259 12.39 6.58 11.87
N GLU A 260 13.18 5.87 12.69
CA GLU A 260 13.74 6.41 13.93
C GLU A 260 14.67 7.59 13.67
N ALA A 261 15.51 7.52 12.62
CA ALA A 261 16.34 8.64 12.20
C ALA A 261 15.50 9.87 11.81
N MET A 262 14.43 9.68 11.02
CA MET A 262 13.53 10.77 10.63
C MET A 262 12.83 11.40 11.84
N LEU A 263 12.39 10.59 12.81
CA LEU A 263 11.78 11.09 14.05
C LEU A 263 12.77 11.91 14.89
N ALA A 264 14.03 11.51 14.90
CA ALA A 264 15.10 12.24 15.58
C ALA A 264 15.61 13.47 14.80
N GLY A 265 15.05 13.78 13.62
CA GLY A 265 15.54 14.85 12.75
C GLY A 265 16.94 14.59 12.18
N LEU A 266 17.37 13.34 12.16
CA LEU A 266 18.68 12.91 11.67
C LEU A 266 18.61 12.52 10.18
N PRO A 267 19.72 12.65 9.44
CA PRO A 267 19.79 12.17 8.07
C PRO A 267 19.45 10.68 7.97
N VAL A 268 18.64 10.33 6.96
CA VAL A 268 18.29 8.94 6.68
C VAL A 268 19.46 8.25 5.96
N VAL A 269 20.44 7.79 6.70
CA VAL A 269 21.61 7.08 6.14
C VAL A 269 21.31 5.58 6.05
N ALA A 270 21.54 4.99 4.87
CA ALA A 270 21.46 3.54 4.69
C ALA A 270 22.56 2.86 5.52
N LYS A 271 22.18 1.97 6.44
CA LYS A 271 23.11 1.07 7.12
C LYS A 271 23.09 -0.29 6.41
N GLY A 272 24.19 -0.65 5.76
CA GLY A 272 24.29 -1.90 5.01
C GLY A 272 23.46 -1.90 3.73
N GLU A 273 23.18 -3.10 3.20
CA GLU A 273 22.31 -3.27 2.03
C GLU A 273 20.85 -3.03 2.42
N THR A 274 20.20 -2.11 1.71
CA THR A 274 18.78 -1.76 1.85
C THR A 274 18.01 -2.14 0.60
N MET A 275 16.67 -2.15 0.65
CA MET A 275 15.86 -2.34 -0.55
C MET A 275 16.12 -1.25 -1.59
N ALA A 276 16.39 -0.01 -1.15
CA ALA A 276 16.80 1.07 -2.04
C ALA A 276 18.07 0.73 -2.82
N THR A 277 19.12 0.26 -2.14
CA THR A 277 20.39 -0.08 -2.80
C THR A 277 20.26 -1.35 -3.64
N LYS A 278 19.58 -2.38 -3.12
CA LYS A 278 19.38 -3.66 -3.81
C LYS A 278 18.62 -3.49 -5.13
N LEU A 279 17.63 -2.60 -5.17
CA LEU A 279 16.79 -2.36 -6.35
C LEU A 279 17.27 -1.18 -7.22
N GLY A 280 18.39 -0.55 -6.86
CA GLY A 280 18.94 0.61 -7.57
C GLY A 280 17.98 1.81 -7.60
N LEU A 281 17.30 2.10 -6.49
CA LEU A 281 16.37 3.22 -6.39
C LEU A 281 17.14 4.53 -6.18
N THR A 282 16.92 5.49 -7.07
CA THR A 282 17.63 6.78 -7.07
C THR A 282 16.69 7.99 -7.00
N ARG A 283 15.39 7.79 -7.13
CA ARG A 283 14.39 8.85 -7.10
C ARG A 283 13.03 8.29 -6.73
N THR A 284 12.15 9.17 -6.29
CA THR A 284 10.74 8.90 -6.04
C THR A 284 9.97 8.93 -7.36
N THR A 285 8.97 8.06 -7.49
CA THR A 285 8.05 8.01 -8.64
C THR A 285 6.63 8.37 -8.20
N ALA A 286 5.76 8.71 -9.16
CA ALA A 286 4.35 8.93 -8.88
C ALA A 286 3.68 7.69 -8.23
N GLY A 287 4.03 6.49 -8.70
CA GLY A 287 3.56 5.22 -8.13
C GLY A 287 4.00 5.01 -6.68
N ALA A 288 5.22 5.42 -6.31
CA ALA A 288 5.70 5.34 -4.92
C ALA A 288 4.87 6.24 -3.99
N ILE A 289 4.60 7.49 -4.38
CA ILE A 289 3.81 8.44 -3.58
C ILE A 289 2.36 7.96 -3.47
N ALA A 290 1.72 7.63 -4.59
CA ALA A 290 0.35 7.11 -4.61
C ALA A 290 0.22 5.82 -3.79
N GLY A 291 1.20 4.92 -3.91
CA GLY A 291 1.28 3.69 -3.13
C GLY A 291 1.39 3.97 -1.63
N CYS A 292 2.27 4.88 -1.21
CA CYS A 292 2.41 5.26 0.20
C CYS A 292 1.16 5.92 0.76
N ALA A 293 0.47 6.75 -0.02
CA ALA A 293 -0.83 7.33 0.36
C ALA A 293 -1.87 6.24 0.62
N VAL A 294 -2.01 5.26 -0.28
CA VAL A 294 -2.91 4.12 -0.11
C VAL A 294 -2.52 3.26 1.10
N LEU A 295 -1.22 2.99 1.26
CA LEU A 295 -0.72 2.21 2.39
C LEU A 295 -0.95 2.92 3.73
N ALA A 296 -0.82 4.25 3.80
CA ALA A 296 -1.11 5.02 5.00
C ALA A 296 -2.56 4.82 5.44
N ARG A 297 -3.49 4.94 4.48
CA ARG A 297 -4.92 4.72 4.69
C ARG A 297 -5.22 3.28 5.08
N TRP A 298 -4.61 2.31 4.41
CA TRP A 298 -4.80 0.90 4.73
C TRP A 298 -4.28 0.56 6.13
N VAL A 299 -3.08 1.01 6.53
CA VAL A 299 -2.46 0.62 7.81
C VAL A 299 -3.40 0.88 8.98
N VAL A 300 -4.08 2.02 8.96
CA VAL A 300 -5.00 2.45 10.03
C VAL A 300 -6.48 2.11 9.77
N SER A 301 -6.80 1.48 8.64
CA SER A 301 -8.16 1.01 8.37
C SER A 301 -8.51 -0.21 9.24
N PRO A 302 -9.80 -0.54 9.43
CA PRO A 302 -10.19 -1.80 10.08
C PRO A 302 -9.81 -3.06 9.28
N ASP A 303 -9.43 -2.96 8.01
CA ASP A 303 -9.22 -4.14 7.15
C ASP A 303 -8.05 -5.01 7.60
N GLY A 304 -8.24 -6.33 7.68
CA GLY A 304 -7.19 -7.25 8.15
C GLY A 304 -6.05 -7.49 7.14
N THR A 305 -6.34 -7.39 5.85
CA THR A 305 -5.43 -7.78 4.75
C THR A 305 -5.27 -6.65 3.74
N LEU A 306 -4.10 -6.54 3.12
CA LEU A 306 -3.84 -5.56 2.06
C LEU A 306 -4.37 -6.11 0.72
N GLN A 307 -5.60 -5.73 0.40
CA GLN A 307 -6.31 -6.10 -0.83
C GLN A 307 -6.72 -4.84 -1.60
N SER A 308 -7.09 -5.00 -2.87
CA SER A 308 -7.52 -3.89 -3.74
C SER A 308 -8.79 -3.20 -3.24
N LYS A 309 -9.64 -3.91 -2.50
CA LYS A 309 -10.81 -3.36 -1.80
C LYS A 309 -10.84 -3.88 -0.36
N GLY A 310 -11.08 -2.97 0.58
CA GLY A 310 -11.26 -3.29 1.99
C GLY A 310 -12.54 -4.09 2.22
N LEU A 311 -12.45 -5.17 2.99
CA LEU A 311 -13.61 -6.00 3.32
C LEU A 311 -14.51 -5.35 4.38
N ILE A 312 -13.92 -4.60 5.32
CA ILE A 312 -14.63 -3.99 6.44
C ILE A 312 -14.87 -2.51 6.15
N SER A 313 -13.82 -1.78 5.75
CA SER A 313 -13.92 -0.34 5.46
C SER A 313 -14.67 -0.05 4.16
N SER A 314 -14.81 -1.05 3.28
CA SER A 314 -15.26 -0.90 1.89
C SER A 314 -14.42 0.04 1.01
N ILE A 315 -13.30 0.57 1.52
CA ILE A 315 -12.40 1.45 0.77
C ILE A 315 -11.87 0.73 -0.47
N ASN A 316 -12.05 1.32 -1.65
CA ASN A 316 -11.48 0.81 -2.89
C ASN A 316 -10.05 1.33 -3.06
N TYR A 317 -9.08 0.66 -2.43
CA TYR A 317 -7.67 1.03 -2.47
C TYR A 317 -7.08 1.08 -3.88
N GLN A 318 -7.55 0.25 -4.81
CA GLN A 318 -7.14 0.34 -6.21
C GLN A 318 -7.66 1.63 -6.86
N LYS A 319 -8.94 1.99 -6.63
CA LYS A 319 -9.50 3.26 -7.15
C LYS A 319 -8.76 4.46 -6.56
N LEU A 320 -8.43 4.44 -5.27
CA LEU A 320 -7.61 5.48 -4.64
C LEU A 320 -6.23 5.57 -5.27
N PHE A 321 -5.56 4.43 -5.47
CA PHE A 321 -4.26 4.38 -6.13
C PHE A 321 -4.30 5.03 -7.51
N ASP A 322 -5.28 4.65 -8.34
CA ASP A 322 -5.47 5.21 -9.68
C ASP A 322 -5.68 6.72 -9.65
N THR A 323 -6.50 7.18 -8.71
CA THR A 323 -6.88 8.58 -8.57
C THR A 323 -5.68 9.45 -8.18
N TYR A 324 -4.91 9.00 -7.20
CA TYR A 324 -3.68 9.69 -6.80
C TYR A 324 -2.60 9.63 -7.89
N LEU A 325 -2.46 8.48 -8.57
CA LEU A 325 -1.51 8.34 -9.66
C LEU A 325 -1.87 9.27 -10.83
N LYS A 326 -3.16 9.35 -11.21
CA LYS A 326 -3.65 10.30 -12.23
C LYS A 326 -3.30 11.73 -11.86
N TYR A 327 -3.57 12.14 -10.61
CA TYR A 327 -3.24 13.49 -10.12
C TYR A 327 -1.76 13.81 -10.27
N LEU A 328 -0.89 12.90 -9.82
CA LEU A 328 0.57 13.10 -9.85
C LEU A 328 1.11 13.10 -11.28
N LEU A 329 0.70 12.16 -12.13
CA LEU A 329 1.16 12.08 -13.52
C LEU A 329 0.69 13.30 -14.34
N THR A 330 -0.58 13.69 -14.20
CA THR A 330 -1.13 14.88 -14.88
C THR A 330 -0.38 16.13 -14.44
N GLY A 331 -0.10 16.27 -13.14
CA GLY A 331 0.65 17.42 -12.61
C GLY A 331 2.11 17.46 -13.07
N LEU A 332 2.77 16.30 -13.24
CA LEU A 332 4.11 16.24 -13.83
C LEU A 332 4.10 16.64 -15.31
N ASP A 333 3.16 16.11 -16.09
CA ASP A 333 3.03 16.40 -17.52
C ASP A 333 2.76 17.90 -17.78
N THR A 334 1.85 18.48 -16.98
CA THR A 334 1.51 19.91 -17.02
C THR A 334 2.46 20.81 -16.23
N LYS A 335 3.53 20.24 -15.64
CA LYS A 335 4.56 20.94 -14.86
C LYS A 335 4.01 21.80 -13.71
N LYS A 336 2.94 21.36 -13.04
CA LYS A 336 2.33 22.07 -11.92
C LYS A 336 3.32 22.26 -10.78
N ALA A 337 3.48 23.52 -10.34
CA ALA A 337 4.44 23.89 -9.31
C ALA A 337 4.20 23.11 -8.00
N THR A 338 2.94 22.94 -7.59
CA THR A 338 2.56 22.18 -6.39
C THR A 338 2.97 20.71 -6.49
N VAL A 339 2.77 20.06 -7.64
CA VAL A 339 3.16 18.65 -7.84
C VAL A 339 4.68 18.51 -7.91
N ASN A 340 5.38 19.39 -8.61
CA ASN A 340 6.85 19.40 -8.64
C ASN A 340 7.45 19.57 -7.23
N LYS A 341 6.86 20.43 -6.40
CA LYS A 341 7.25 20.59 -5.00
C LYS A 341 7.11 19.29 -4.21
N ILE A 342 6.07 18.49 -4.44
CA ILE A 342 5.91 17.16 -3.81
C ILE A 342 7.13 16.29 -4.12
N PHE A 343 7.50 16.15 -5.39
CA PHE A 343 8.66 15.34 -5.79
C PHE A 343 9.98 15.88 -5.21
N GLN A 344 10.18 17.20 -5.19
CA GLN A 344 11.35 17.82 -4.56
C GLN A 344 11.46 17.46 -3.07
N VAL A 345 10.38 17.60 -2.31
CA VAL A 345 10.36 17.28 -0.88
C VAL A 345 10.65 15.80 -0.65
N TRP A 346 10.03 14.92 -1.43
CA TRP A 346 10.24 13.48 -1.33
C TRP A 346 11.68 13.07 -1.68
N ASP A 347 12.22 13.57 -2.78
CA ASP A 347 13.59 13.26 -3.20
C ASP A 347 14.63 13.86 -2.25
N GLN A 348 14.41 15.06 -1.71
CA GLN A 348 15.31 15.63 -0.71
C GLN A 348 15.32 14.81 0.60
N ALA A 349 14.16 14.35 1.05
CA ALA A 349 14.04 13.57 2.27
C ALA A 349 14.59 12.15 2.11
N ILE A 350 14.32 11.51 0.97
CA ILE A 350 14.59 10.09 0.76
C ILE A 350 15.84 9.88 -0.07
N PHE A 351 16.09 10.61 -1.14
CA PHE A 351 17.25 10.42 -2.03
C PHE A 351 18.13 11.69 -2.14
N PRO A 352 18.68 12.21 -1.02
CA PRO A 352 19.36 13.51 -1.01
C PRO A 352 20.57 13.58 -1.94
N ALA A 353 21.22 12.44 -2.24
CA ALA A 353 22.38 12.37 -3.12
C ALA A 353 22.06 12.56 -4.62
N THR A 354 20.79 12.44 -5.00
CA THR A 354 20.32 12.49 -6.40
C THR A 354 19.12 13.43 -6.57
N ALA A 355 18.79 14.21 -5.52
CA ALA A 355 17.60 15.06 -5.48
C ALA A 355 17.58 16.16 -6.55
N ASP A 356 18.76 16.59 -7.02
CA ASP A 356 18.96 17.54 -8.11
C ASP A 356 18.69 16.96 -9.51
N THR A 357 18.52 15.64 -9.63
CA THR A 357 18.18 14.95 -10.88
C THR A 357 16.81 14.27 -10.85
N GLY A 358 16.06 14.50 -9.76
CA GLY A 358 14.72 13.99 -9.52
C GLY A 358 13.66 14.60 -10.43
N LEU A 359 12.45 14.03 -10.41
CA LEU A 359 11.35 14.47 -11.29
C LEU A 359 10.91 15.92 -11.04
N GLY A 360 11.14 16.44 -9.83
CA GLY A 360 10.84 17.83 -9.47
C GLY A 360 11.97 18.84 -9.72
N ALA A 361 13.17 18.42 -10.14
CA ALA A 361 14.36 19.29 -10.13
C ALA A 361 14.33 20.45 -11.14
N GLY A 362 13.59 20.33 -12.25
CA GLY A 362 13.59 21.30 -13.35
C GLY A 362 12.76 22.58 -13.14
N CYS A 363 12.02 22.71 -12.03
CA CYS A 363 11.01 23.77 -11.86
C CYS A 363 11.33 24.79 -10.76
N ALA A 364 12.58 24.88 -10.30
CA ALA A 364 13.00 25.82 -9.26
C ALA A 364 12.98 27.32 -9.66
N GLY A 365 12.21 27.72 -10.70
CA GLY A 365 12.29 29.07 -11.25
C GLY A 365 11.09 29.63 -12.03
N SER A 366 9.89 29.03 -12.03
CA SER A 366 8.75 29.60 -12.79
C SER A 366 7.47 29.77 -11.97
N ASN A 367 7.34 31.00 -11.45
CA ASN A 367 6.18 31.87 -11.20
C ASN A 367 4.88 31.33 -10.58
N ALA A 368 4.54 31.94 -9.43
CA ALA A 368 3.31 31.84 -8.66
C ALA A 368 2.04 32.44 -9.32
N GLU A 369 2.14 32.97 -10.54
CA GLU A 369 1.03 33.65 -11.25
C GLU A 369 0.23 32.70 -12.17
N GLN A 370 0.73 31.49 -12.43
CA GLN A 370 0.00 30.48 -13.22
C GLN A 370 -1.00 29.64 -12.40
N ASP A 371 -0.95 29.72 -11.07
CA ASP A 371 -1.77 28.88 -10.18
C ASP A 371 -3.25 29.31 -10.11
N GLU A 372 -3.62 30.54 -10.48
CA GLU A 372 -5.00 31.03 -10.42
C GLU A 372 -5.83 30.73 -11.69
N ALA A 373 -5.19 30.52 -12.84
CA ALA A 373 -5.89 30.34 -14.12
C ALA A 373 -6.35 28.88 -14.39
N GLU A 374 -5.84 27.90 -13.64
CA GLU A 374 -6.11 26.46 -13.87
C GLU A 374 -6.99 25.81 -12.78
N ALA A 375 -7.69 26.62 -11.99
CA ALA A 375 -8.67 26.13 -11.02
C ALA A 375 -9.88 25.45 -11.69
N GLU A 376 -10.21 25.79 -12.94
CA GLU A 376 -11.38 25.29 -13.67
C GLU A 376 -11.24 23.83 -14.18
N VAL A 377 -10.04 23.34 -14.49
CA VAL A 377 -9.85 21.99 -15.06
C VAL A 377 -10.00 20.86 -14.01
N PHE A 378 -10.05 21.20 -12.72
CA PHE A 378 -10.07 20.22 -11.63
C PHE A 378 -11.35 20.27 -10.74
N ALA A 379 -12.34 21.10 -11.09
CA ALA A 379 -13.69 20.94 -10.55
C ALA A 379 -14.28 19.57 -10.98
N ASP A 380 -13.97 19.13 -12.21
CA ASP A 380 -14.45 17.86 -12.78
C ASP A 380 -13.93 16.59 -12.06
N LEU A 381 -12.83 16.65 -11.30
CA LEU A 381 -12.35 15.49 -10.51
C LEU A 381 -12.95 15.44 -9.10
N ALA A 382 -13.63 16.49 -8.66
CA ALA A 382 -14.43 16.51 -7.43
C ALA A 382 -15.92 16.24 -7.72
N ASP A 383 -16.40 16.52 -8.94
CA ASP A 383 -17.82 16.36 -9.32
C ASP A 383 -18.20 14.93 -9.79
N ASP A 384 -17.22 14.06 -10.08
CA ASP A 384 -17.44 12.66 -10.48
C ASP A 384 -17.86 11.73 -9.30
N GLU A 385 -18.13 12.30 -8.12
CA GLU A 385 -18.74 11.61 -6.96
C GLU A 385 -20.28 11.73 -6.92
N THR A 386 -20.94 12.24 -7.98
CA THR A 386 -22.42 12.37 -8.02
C THR A 386 -23.19 11.53 -9.04
N VAL A 387 -22.55 10.61 -9.78
CA VAL A 387 -23.27 9.71 -10.69
C VAL A 387 -22.72 8.27 -10.64
N GLU A 388 -23.26 7.46 -9.72
CA GLU A 388 -23.89 6.15 -9.98
C GLU A 388 -24.47 5.51 -8.70
#